data_AF-A0A353TXH9-F1
#
_entry.id   AF-A0A353TXH9-F1
#
_cell.length_a   1.000
_cell.length_b   1.000
_cell.length_c   1.000
_cell.angle_alpha   90.00
_cell.angle_beta   90.00
_cell.angle_gamma   90.00
#
_symmetry.space_group_name_H-M   'P 1'
#
loop_
_entity.id
_entity.type
_entity.pdbx_description
1 polymer ?
#
loop_
_entity_poly.entity_id
_entity_poly.type
_entity_poly.pdbx_seq_one_letter_code
_entity_poly.pdbx_strand_id
1 'polypeptide(L)'
;MPFVILFSMLLGYTEVYKEHGQIRKFINGIFGILGTFYLIYSGYHIYSDFTGFATMGNLKTFLFPLIMSVLFLQFAYSFALLAHYESLFVRLGFFLKDRKLRKFAKWRILFSINFSMLKLKRMTPGMLFRDCSTKEDIKNEIKNKLDPAANI
;
A
#
# COMPACT_ATOMS: atom_id res chain seq x y z
N MET A 1 26.22 12.71 -6.59
CA MET A 1 25.40 13.95 -6.47
C MET A 1 25.42 14.49 -5.02
N PRO A 2 26.57 14.91 -4.48
CA PRO A 2 26.65 15.49 -3.12
C PRO A 2 25.97 16.87 -3.01
N PHE A 3 25.98 17.65 -4.09
CA PHE A 3 25.39 18.99 -4.13
C PHE A 3 23.86 18.98 -3.98
N VAL A 4 23.15 18.04 -4.61
CA VAL A 4 21.68 17.97 -4.53
C VAL A 4 21.20 17.70 -3.09
N ILE A 5 21.92 16.85 -2.36
CA ILE A 5 21.62 16.54 -0.96
C ILE A 5 21.81 17.79 -0.09
N LEU A 6 22.91 18.53 -0.30
CA LEU A 6 23.22 19.74 0.43
C LEU A 6 22.18 20.86 0.17
N PHE A 7 21.76 21.03 -1.09
CA PHE A 7 20.70 21.98 -1.46
C PHE A 7 19.32 21.56 -0.90
N SER A 8 19.02 20.27 -0.87
CA SER A 8 17.77 19.76 -0.30
C SER A 8 17.72 19.95 1.22
N MET A 9 18.83 19.76 1.93
CA MET A 9 18.95 20.06 3.36
C MET A 9 18.77 21.56 3.64
N LEU A 10 19.36 22.43 2.81
CA LEU A 10 19.23 23.87 2.96
C LEU A 10 17.78 24.34 2.74
N LEU A 11 17.08 23.75 1.77
CA LEU A 11 15.66 23.99 1.54
C LEU A 11 14.80 23.57 2.74
N GLY A 12 15.02 22.35 3.26
CA GLY A 12 14.33 21.87 4.46
C GLY A 12 14.58 22.75 5.69
N TYR A 13 15.81 23.25 5.85
CA TYR A 13 16.17 24.19 6.92
C TYR A 13 15.40 25.51 6.80
N THR A 14 15.25 26.07 5.59
CA THR A 14 14.43 27.28 5.37
C THR A 14 12.93 27.07 5.51
N GLU A 15 12.46 25.82 5.48
CA GLU A 15 11.04 25.48 5.68
C GLU A 15 10.67 25.41 7.17
N VAL A 16 11.63 24.99 8.01
CA VAL A 16 11.50 24.99 9.48
C VAL A 16 11.63 26.40 10.05
N TYR A 17 12.55 27.22 9.53
CA TYR A 17 12.79 28.59 9.99
C TYR A 17 12.29 29.61 8.93
N LYS A 18 11.06 30.11 9.13
CA LYS A 18 10.35 31.03 8.21
C LYS A 18 11.06 32.37 7.93
N GLU A 19 12.13 32.68 8.65
CA GLU A 19 12.88 33.96 8.55
C GLU A 19 13.63 34.13 7.22
N HIS A 20 13.81 33.07 6.43
CA HIS A 20 14.56 33.11 5.16
C HIS A 20 13.70 32.85 3.91
N GLY A 21 12.51 33.46 3.85
CA GLY A 21 11.59 33.32 2.70
C GLY A 21 12.16 33.78 1.35
N GLN A 22 13.12 34.71 1.34
CA GLN A 22 13.77 35.22 0.13
C GLN A 22 14.73 34.18 -0.50
N ILE A 23 15.49 33.47 0.34
CA ILE A 23 16.40 32.39 -0.09
C ILE A 23 15.60 31.24 -0.69
N ARG A 24 14.45 30.90 -0.08
CA ARG A 24 13.53 29.89 -0.60
C ARG A 24 13.01 30.22 -2.00
N LYS A 25 12.59 31.47 -2.24
CA LYS A 25 12.15 31.91 -3.58
C LYS A 25 13.26 31.83 -4.61
N PHE A 26 14.49 32.18 -4.22
CA PHE A 26 15.65 32.13 -5.10
C PHE A 26 16.01 30.68 -5.48
N ILE A 27 16.08 29.78 -4.50
CA ILE A 27 16.39 28.36 -4.74
C ILE A 27 15.29 27.70 -5.55
N ASN A 28 14.00 27.91 -5.21
CA ASN A 28 12.90 27.35 -5.98
C ASN A 28 12.86 27.91 -7.42
N GLY A 29 13.22 29.18 -7.62
CA GLY A 29 13.38 29.76 -8.94
C GLY A 29 14.49 29.08 -9.75
N ILE A 30 15.65 28.84 -9.14
CA ILE A 30 16.76 28.10 -9.76
C ILE A 30 16.34 26.67 -10.11
N PHE A 31 15.73 25.95 -9.16
CA PHE A 31 15.22 24.58 -9.41
C PHE A 31 14.16 24.56 -10.52
N GLY A 32 13.28 25.57 -10.57
CA GLY A 32 12.31 25.74 -11.64
C GLY A 32 12.98 25.93 -13.00
N ILE A 33 13.93 26.86 -13.11
CA ILE A 33 14.67 27.13 -14.34
C ILE A 33 15.47 25.91 -14.79
N LEU A 34 16.20 25.27 -13.87
CA LEU A 34 16.97 24.06 -14.16
C LEU A 34 16.06 22.92 -14.60
N GLY A 35 14.93 22.72 -13.93
CA GLY A 35 13.93 21.72 -14.31
C GLY A 35 13.36 21.98 -15.70
N THR A 36 12.96 23.22 -15.99
CA THR A 36 12.44 23.61 -17.30
C THR A 36 13.50 23.47 -18.39
N PHE A 37 14.74 23.91 -18.15
CA PHE A 37 15.85 23.75 -19.09
C PHE A 37 16.12 22.27 -19.39
N TYR A 38 16.13 21.43 -18.36
CA TYR A 38 16.33 19.99 -18.50
C TYR A 38 15.19 19.33 -19.30
N LEU A 39 13.94 19.74 -19.07
CA LEU A 39 12.79 19.26 -19.84
C LEU A 39 12.86 19.67 -21.31
N ILE A 40 13.22 20.93 -21.59
CA ILE A 40 13.39 21.42 -22.98
C ILE A 40 14.53 20.68 -23.66
N TYR A 41 15.68 20.54 -22.99
CA TYR A 41 16.84 19.83 -23.53
C TYR A 41 16.54 18.36 -23.82
N SER A 42 15.90 17.67 -22.88
CA SER A 42 15.45 16.29 -23.05
C SER A 42 14.44 16.16 -24.19
N GLY A 43 13.43 17.06 -24.24
CA GLY A 43 12.43 17.08 -25.31
C GLY A 43 13.03 17.33 -26.69
N TYR A 44 14.01 18.24 -26.77
CA TYR A 44 14.75 18.50 -28.01
C TYR A 44 15.54 17.26 -28.46
N HIS A 45 16.23 16.58 -27.53
CA HIS A 45 16.95 15.34 -27.83
C HIS A 45 16.05 14.20 -28.30
N ILE A 46 14.84 14.08 -27.73
CA ILE A 46 13.83 13.10 -28.14
C ILE A 46 13.30 13.41 -29.54
N TYR A 47 13.09 14.70 -29.84
CA TYR A 47 12.61 15.14 -31.15
C TYR A 47 13.68 14.96 -32.25
N SER A 48 14.94 15.27 -31.95
CA SER A 48 16.04 15.17 -32.91
C SER A 48 16.44 13.73 -33.23
N ASP A 49 16.29 12.80 -32.29
CA ASP A 49 16.80 11.43 -32.42
C ASP A 49 15.81 10.39 -31.85
N PHE A 50 14.59 10.39 -32.40
CA PHE A 50 13.50 9.52 -31.94
C PHE A 50 13.83 8.03 -32.06
N THR A 51 14.60 7.64 -33.06
CA THR A 51 15.08 6.26 -33.27
C THR A 51 16.07 5.82 -32.20
N GLY A 52 16.95 6.72 -31.74
CA GLY A 52 17.84 6.48 -30.60
C GLY A 52 17.10 6.45 -29.26
N PHE A 53 16.06 7.29 -29.10
CA PHE A 53 15.21 7.30 -27.91
C PHE A 53 14.35 6.05 -27.79
N ALA A 54 13.73 5.58 -28.89
CA ALA A 54 12.90 4.37 -28.97
C ALA A 54 13.72 3.06 -28.95
N THR A 55 14.90 3.08 -28.32
CA THR A 55 15.68 1.88 -28.08
C THR A 55 15.04 1.06 -26.96
N MET A 56 15.03 -0.27 -27.11
CA MET A 56 14.49 -1.21 -26.12
C MET A 56 15.07 -1.02 -24.70
N GLY A 57 16.32 -0.56 -24.59
CA GLY A 57 16.97 -0.23 -23.32
C GLY A 57 16.33 0.95 -22.59
N ASN A 58 16.09 2.07 -23.28
CA ASN A 58 15.44 3.24 -22.69
C ASN A 58 13.99 2.94 -22.33
N LEU A 59 13.27 2.21 -23.19
CA LEU A 59 11.91 1.79 -22.91
C LEU A 59 11.83 0.95 -21.64
N LYS A 60 12.74 -0.02 -21.45
CA LYS A 60 12.83 -0.78 -20.20
C LYS A 60 13.14 0.13 -19.01
N THR A 61 14.10 1.04 -19.11
CA THR A 61 14.45 1.94 -18.00
C THR A 61 13.27 2.81 -17.56
N PHE A 62 12.40 3.24 -18.48
CA PHE A 62 11.20 4.02 -18.17
C PHE A 62 10.01 3.16 -17.68
N LEU A 63 9.74 2.03 -18.33
CA LEU A 63 8.59 1.18 -18.00
C LEU A 63 8.84 0.30 -16.78
N PHE A 64 10.09 -0.06 -16.50
CA PHE A 64 10.43 -0.97 -15.40
C PHE A 64 9.98 -0.44 -14.03
N PRO A 65 10.25 0.84 -13.65
CA PRO A 65 9.72 1.40 -12.41
C PRO A 65 8.18 1.43 -12.37
N LEU A 66 7.52 1.69 -13.50
CA LEU A 66 6.05 1.73 -13.57
C LEU A 66 5.44 0.35 -13.36
N ILE A 67 5.93 -0.66 -14.09
CA ILE A 67 5.51 -2.06 -13.96
C ILE A 67 5.78 -2.53 -12.53
N MET A 68 6.97 -2.23 -11.99
CA MET A 68 7.31 -2.56 -10.61
C MET A 68 6.36 -1.88 -9.62
N SER A 69 5.99 -0.62 -9.83
CA SER A 69 5.06 0.10 -8.94
C SER A 69 3.68 -0.54 -8.94
N VAL A 70 3.16 -0.91 -10.10
CA VAL A 70 1.85 -1.58 -10.24
C VAL A 70 1.87 -2.96 -9.61
N LEU A 71 2.90 -3.76 -9.89
CA LEU A 71 3.07 -5.10 -9.30
C LEU A 71 3.29 -5.03 -7.79
N PHE A 72 4.07 -4.05 -7.32
CA PHE A 72 4.30 -3.83 -5.90
C PHE A 72 2.99 -3.49 -5.19
N LEU A 73 2.11 -2.69 -5.79
CA LEU A 73 0.82 -2.37 -5.19
C LEU A 73 -0.07 -3.62 -5.03
N GLN A 74 -0.11 -4.46 -6.06
CA GLN A 74 -0.83 -5.74 -6.02
C GLN A 74 -0.25 -6.66 -4.94
N PHE A 75 1.08 -6.78 -4.90
CA PHE A 75 1.79 -7.58 -3.90
C PHE A 75 1.56 -7.07 -2.47
N ALA A 76 1.68 -5.76 -2.25
CA ALA A 76 1.48 -5.13 -0.96
C ALA A 76 0.04 -5.32 -0.46
N TYR A 77 -0.96 -5.23 -1.35
CA TYR A 77 -2.35 -5.52 -0.99
C TYR A 77 -2.54 -6.97 -0.53
N SER A 78 -2.02 -7.93 -1.29
CA SER A 78 -2.07 -9.35 -0.92
C SER A 78 -1.34 -9.62 0.40
N PHE A 79 -0.19 -9.00 0.61
CA PHE A 79 0.58 -9.14 1.86
C PHE A 79 -0.17 -8.57 3.07
N ALA A 80 -0.75 -7.37 2.94
CA ALA A 80 -1.56 -6.77 4.00
C ALA A 80 -2.77 -7.65 4.36
N LEU A 81 -3.43 -8.22 3.35
CA LEU A 81 -4.53 -9.15 3.56
C LEU A 81 -4.09 -10.40 4.33
N LEU A 82 -2.94 -10.99 3.97
CA LEU A 82 -2.35 -12.14 4.67
C LEU A 82 -2.02 -11.81 6.13
N ALA A 83 -1.39 -10.65 6.38
CA ALA A 83 -1.06 -10.20 7.74
C ALA A 83 -2.32 -10.07 8.62
N HIS A 84 -3.42 -9.55 8.06
CA HIS A 84 -4.69 -9.50 8.77
C HIS A 84 -5.29 -10.90 9.03
N TYR A 85 -5.22 -11.82 8.06
CA TYR A 85 -5.64 -13.21 8.29
C TYR A 85 -4.82 -13.89 9.40
N GLU A 86 -3.51 -13.68 9.42
CA GLU A 86 -2.64 -14.25 10.44
C GLU A 86 -3.00 -13.74 11.84
N SER A 87 -3.18 -12.43 11.99
CA SER A 87 -3.64 -11.82 13.24
C SER A 87 -4.97 -12.41 13.73
N LEU A 88 -5.94 -12.61 12.83
CA LEU A 88 -7.20 -13.28 13.15
C LEU A 88 -7.00 -14.74 13.55
N PHE A 89 -6.16 -15.48 12.84
CA PHE A 89 -5.91 -16.89 13.09
C PHE A 89 -5.14 -17.15 14.39
N VAL A 90 -4.25 -16.25 14.78
CA VAL A 90 -3.58 -16.27 16.08
C VAL A 90 -4.62 -16.08 17.18
N ARG A 91 -5.48 -15.06 17.08
CA ARG A 91 -6.57 -14.82 18.03
C ARG A 91 -7.53 -16.02 18.12
N LEU A 92 -7.88 -16.61 16.98
CA LEU A 92 -8.69 -17.82 16.91
C LEU A 92 -8.04 -19.00 17.63
N GLY A 93 -6.71 -19.12 17.57
CA GLY A 93 -5.93 -20.12 18.30
C GLY A 93 -6.00 -19.97 19.82
N PHE A 94 -6.08 -18.74 20.33
CA PHE A 94 -6.25 -18.48 21.75
C PHE A 94 -7.64 -18.86 22.28
N PHE A 95 -8.71 -18.62 21.50
CA PHE A 95 -10.09 -18.92 21.93
C PHE A 95 -10.51 -20.38 21.69
N LEU A 96 -10.18 -20.96 20.53
CA LEU A 96 -10.58 -22.31 20.16
C LEU A 96 -9.45 -23.31 20.42
N LYS A 97 -9.51 -23.98 21.58
CA LYS A 97 -8.55 -25.03 21.97
C LYS A 97 -8.64 -26.26 21.05
N ASP A 98 -9.85 -26.63 20.61
CA ASP A 98 -10.04 -27.80 19.73
C ASP A 98 -9.43 -27.59 18.33
N ARG A 99 -8.54 -28.50 17.94
CA ARG A 99 -7.80 -28.46 16.66
C ARG A 99 -8.71 -28.65 15.44
N LYS A 100 -9.76 -29.48 15.54
CA LYS A 100 -10.71 -29.74 14.45
C LYS A 100 -11.62 -28.54 14.24
N LEU A 101 -12.15 -27.97 15.32
CA LEU A 101 -13.01 -26.78 15.27
C LEU A 101 -12.24 -25.56 14.73
N ARG A 102 -10.99 -25.38 15.17
CA ARG A 102 -10.10 -24.31 14.68
C ARG A 102 -9.81 -24.41 13.19
N LYS A 103 -9.52 -25.61 12.66
CA LYS A 103 -9.31 -25.80 11.21
C LYS A 103 -10.57 -25.45 10.42
N PHE A 104 -11.74 -25.88 10.89
CA PHE A 104 -13.01 -25.58 10.24
C PHE A 104 -13.29 -24.08 10.19
N ALA A 105 -13.11 -23.37 11.31
CA ALA A 105 -13.27 -21.92 11.38
C ALA A 105 -12.31 -21.18 10.42
N LYS A 106 -11.03 -21.57 10.36
CA LYS A 106 -10.05 -20.94 9.43
C LYS A 106 -10.49 -21.05 7.97
N TRP A 107 -10.84 -22.25 7.53
CA TRP A 107 -11.30 -22.48 6.15
C TRP A 107 -12.58 -21.70 5.86
N ARG A 108 -13.53 -21.66 6.80
CA ARG A 108 -14.78 -20.94 6.62
C ARG A 108 -14.56 -19.43 6.48
N ILE A 109 -13.74 -18.84 7.35
CA ILE A 109 -13.40 -17.42 7.31
C ILE A 109 -12.75 -17.05 5.96
N LEU A 110 -11.81 -17.88 5.48
CA LEU A 110 -11.11 -17.67 4.22
C LEU A 110 -12.08 -17.68 3.02
N PHE A 111 -13.00 -18.65 2.98
CA PHE A 111 -14.01 -18.74 1.92
C PHE A 111 -15.09 -17.64 2.01
N SER A 112 -15.46 -17.15 3.20
CA SER A 112 -16.52 -16.15 3.35
C SER A 112 -16.08 -14.71 3.06
N ILE A 113 -14.80 -14.38 3.24
CA ILE A 113 -14.30 -13.00 3.09
C ILE A 113 -13.92 -12.66 1.63
N ASN A 114 -13.65 -13.66 0.78
CA ASN A 114 -13.36 -13.53 -0.66
C ASN A 114 -12.45 -12.33 -1.03
N PHE A 115 -11.34 -12.16 -0.29
CA PHE A 115 -10.34 -11.10 -0.49
C PHE A 115 -10.79 -9.64 -0.25
N SER A 116 -11.96 -9.44 0.37
CA SER A 116 -12.42 -8.09 0.72
C SER A 116 -11.83 -7.60 2.04
N MET A 117 -10.98 -6.58 1.98
CA MET A 117 -10.42 -5.91 3.17
C MET A 117 -11.51 -5.36 4.10
N LEU A 118 -12.65 -4.91 3.56
CA LEU A 118 -13.77 -4.39 4.35
C LEU A 118 -14.40 -5.48 5.23
N LYS A 119 -14.63 -6.66 4.66
CA LYS A 119 -15.18 -7.83 5.40
C LYS A 119 -14.19 -8.31 6.46
N LEU A 120 -12.89 -8.31 6.14
CA LEU A 120 -11.83 -8.69 7.07
C LEU A 120 -11.73 -7.73 8.26
N LYS A 121 -11.78 -6.41 8.00
CA LYS A 121 -11.82 -5.39 9.05
C LYS A 121 -13.05 -5.55 9.96
N ARG A 122 -14.22 -5.91 9.44
CA ARG A 122 -15.42 -6.17 10.26
C ARG A 122 -15.28 -7.39 11.16
N MET A 123 -14.50 -8.39 10.75
CA MET A 123 -14.18 -9.57 11.57
C MET A 123 -12.98 -9.36 12.50
N THR A 124 -12.33 -8.19 12.49
CA THR A 124 -11.17 -7.92 13.34
C THR A 124 -11.50 -7.40 14.75
N PRO A 125 -12.51 -6.54 14.98
CA PRO A 125 -12.89 -6.11 16.31
C PRO A 125 -13.77 -7.16 17.00
N GLY A 126 -13.43 -7.46 18.26
CA GLY A 126 -14.31 -8.21 19.16
C GLY A 126 -13.96 -9.68 19.32
N MET A 127 -14.45 -10.23 20.43
CA MET A 127 -14.27 -11.60 20.92
C MET A 127 -15.07 -12.61 20.08
N LEU A 128 -14.82 -12.65 18.76
CA LEU A 128 -15.62 -13.38 17.77
C LEU A 128 -15.89 -14.86 18.05
N PHE A 129 -15.18 -15.48 18.99
CA PHE A 129 -15.31 -16.91 19.23
C PHE A 129 -15.12 -17.28 20.70
N ARG A 130 -15.39 -16.36 21.63
CA ARG A 130 -15.24 -16.64 23.08
C ARG A 130 -16.17 -17.77 23.53
N ASP A 131 -17.39 -17.82 23.00
CA ASP A 131 -18.43 -18.76 23.43
C ASP A 131 -18.77 -19.83 22.38
N CYS A 132 -18.07 -19.86 21.24
CA CYS A 132 -18.33 -20.83 20.18
C CYS A 132 -17.73 -22.20 20.49
N SER A 133 -18.57 -23.15 20.89
CA SER A 133 -18.17 -24.54 21.15
C SER A 133 -18.57 -25.50 20.03
N THR A 134 -19.52 -25.11 19.17
CA THR A 134 -20.00 -25.95 18.06
C THR A 134 -19.71 -25.34 16.67
N LYS A 135 -19.79 -26.18 15.64
CA LYS A 135 -19.65 -25.75 14.24
C LYS A 135 -20.77 -24.81 13.79
N GLU A 136 -21.94 -24.91 14.41
CA GLU A 136 -23.10 -24.06 14.11
C GLU A 136 -22.94 -22.66 14.69
N ASP A 137 -22.42 -22.55 15.91
CA ASP A 137 -22.10 -21.25 16.53
C ASP A 137 -21.13 -20.44 15.67
N ILE A 138 -20.08 -21.11 15.16
CA ILE A 138 -19.10 -20.51 14.27
C ILE A 138 -19.77 -20.01 12.98
N LYS A 139 -20.71 -20.78 12.42
CA LYS A 139 -21.41 -20.41 11.18
C LYS A 139 -22.31 -19.20 11.40
N ASN A 140 -23.01 -19.16 12.52
CA ASN A 140 -23.96 -18.08 12.85
C ASN A 140 -23.23 -16.78 13.16
N GLU A 141 -22.14 -16.83 13.93
CA GLU A 141 -21.36 -15.63 14.26
C GLU A 141 -20.66 -15.01 13.04
N ILE A 142 -20.12 -15.87 12.16
CA ILE A 142 -19.56 -15.43 10.87
C ILE A 142 -20.66 -14.76 10.03
N LYS A 143 -21.85 -15.36 9.92
CA LYS A 143 -22.96 -14.78 9.14
C LYS A 143 -23.40 -13.42 9.70
N ASN A 144 -23.60 -13.31 11.01
CA ASN A 144 -24.04 -12.08 11.68
C ASN A 144 -23.08 -10.90 11.44
N LYS A 145 -21.76 -11.15 11.46
CA LYS A 145 -20.74 -10.10 11.26
C LYS A 145 -20.51 -9.73 9.79
N LEU A 146 -20.78 -10.65 8.86
CA LEU A 146 -20.66 -10.41 7.42
C LEU A 146 -21.90 -9.74 6.82
N ASP A 147 -23.08 -9.96 7.41
CA ASP A 147 -24.37 -9.44 6.95
C ASP A 147 -25.12 -8.72 8.09
N PRO A 148 -24.81 -7.43 8.34
CA PRO A 148 -25.48 -6.66 9.38
C PRO A 148 -26.93 -6.26 9.03
N ALA A 149 -27.39 -6.51 7.80
CA ALA A 149 -28.77 -6.21 7.39
C ALA A 149 -29.79 -7.25 7.89
N ALA A 150 -29.33 -8.37 8.44
CA ALA A 150 -30.19 -9.38 9.09
C ALA A 150 -30.53 -9.04 10.56
N ASN A 151 -30.12 -7.86 11.05
CA ASN A 151 -30.28 -7.43 12.43
C ASN A 151 -31.06 -6.08 12.55
N ILE A 152 -31.82 -5.74 11.50
CA ILE A 152 -32.83 -4.66 11.49
C ILE A 152 -34.19 -5.30 11.19
#